data_AF-A0A914MW47-F1
#
_entry.id   AF-A0A914MW47-F1
#
_cell.length_a   1.000
_cell.length_b   1.000
_cell.length_c   1.000
_cell.angle_alpha   90.00
_cell.angle_beta   90.00
_cell.angle_gamma   90.00
#
_symmetry.space_group_name_H-M   'P 1'
#
loop_
_entity.id
_entity.type
_entity.pdbx_description
1 polymer ?
#
loop_
_entity_poly.entity_id
_entity_poly.type
_entity_poly.pdbx_seq_one_letter_code
_entity_poly.pdbx_strand_id
1 'polypeptide(L)'
;MQHKEDKRMQPECARILAERAGMMGRDFRLAHPLLKQCDKELQAYRCIPQPGFEKSLQFHLSWVVLCLENGIHFYNQQEHERQQAAKDENAPKKQWPNLVVFSDECKHEMFSHREMMVQEFRMGPEVVMNCATEIDKYCSPKGDLETEGKTVHCLMAHAQERNEQKTLTQQCRNALQDLVKVADIGSNYQVDKVLYASCRELI
;
A
#
# COMPACT_ATOMS: atom_id res chain seq x y z
N MET A 1 -10.94 -3.50 10.98
CA MET A 1 -10.16 -4.74 10.78
C MET A 1 -9.32 -5.12 12.00
N GLN A 2 -9.16 -4.21 12.97
CA GLN A 2 -8.55 -4.51 14.26
C GLN A 2 -9.12 -5.79 14.87
N HIS A 3 -8.24 -6.60 15.47
CA HIS A 3 -8.54 -7.86 16.16
C HIS A 3 -8.92 -9.06 15.27
N LYS A 4 -8.64 -9.04 13.96
CA LYS A 4 -8.86 -10.21 13.10
C LYS A 4 -8.13 -11.47 13.60
N GLU A 5 -6.92 -11.31 14.14
CA GLU A 5 -6.11 -12.42 14.68
C GLU A 5 -6.38 -12.65 16.19
N ASP A 6 -7.45 -12.09 16.76
CA ASP A 6 -7.88 -12.42 18.13
C ASP A 6 -8.23 -13.91 18.21
N LYS A 7 -7.73 -14.60 19.24
CA LYS A 7 -7.97 -16.04 19.46
C LYS A 7 -9.45 -16.40 19.58
N ARG A 8 -10.31 -15.43 19.87
CA ARG A 8 -11.77 -15.59 19.97
C ARG A 8 -12.48 -15.39 18.61
N MET A 9 -11.76 -14.97 17.57
CA MET A 9 -12.32 -14.75 16.24
C MET A 9 -12.71 -16.10 15.61
N GLN A 10 -13.98 -16.23 15.20
CA GLN A 10 -14.41 -17.40 14.46
C GLN A 10 -13.80 -17.38 13.04
N PRO A 11 -13.39 -18.54 12.48
CA PRO A 11 -12.80 -18.61 11.15
C PRO A 11 -13.66 -17.98 10.05
N GLU A 12 -14.98 -18.14 10.15
CA GLU A 12 -15.92 -17.58 9.17
C GLU A 12 -15.95 -16.04 9.20
N CYS A 13 -15.86 -15.43 10.38
CA CYS A 13 -15.77 -13.97 10.49
C CYS A 13 -14.46 -13.44 9.88
N ALA A 14 -13.34 -14.12 10.15
CA ALA A 14 -12.04 -13.77 9.57
C ALA A 14 -12.05 -13.84 8.02
N ARG A 15 -12.78 -14.82 7.46
CA ARG A 15 -12.99 -14.96 6.01
C ARG A 15 -13.80 -13.80 5.43
N ILE A 16 -14.92 -13.44 6.04
CA ILE A 16 -15.76 -12.31 5.61
C ILE A 16 -14.99 -10.98 5.69
N LEU A 17 -14.16 -10.79 6.71
CA LEU A 17 -13.29 -9.62 6.83
C LEU A 17 -12.27 -9.55 5.69
N ALA A 18 -11.67 -10.68 5.30
CA ALA A 18 -10.77 -10.75 4.15
C ALA A 18 -11.48 -10.40 2.83
N GLU A 19 -12.69 -10.93 2.61
CA GLU A 19 -13.50 -10.62 1.42
C GLU A 19 -13.84 -9.13 1.35
N ARG A 20 -14.20 -8.53 2.50
CA ARG A 20 -14.47 -7.09 2.58
C ARG A 20 -13.23 -6.27 2.24
N ALA A 21 -12.04 -6.68 2.71
CA ALA A 21 -10.79 -6.02 2.36
C ALA A 21 -10.52 -6.06 0.86
N GLY A 22 -10.73 -7.22 0.23
CA GLY A 22 -10.62 -7.37 -1.23
C GLY A 22 -11.61 -6.51 -2.02
N MET A 23 -12.83 -6.33 -1.54
CA MET A 23 -13.79 -5.40 -2.15
C MET A 23 -13.34 -3.94 -1.99
N MET A 24 -12.84 -3.56 -0.81
CA MET A 24 -12.34 -2.22 -0.54
C MET A 24 -11.08 -1.87 -1.35
N GLY A 25 -10.21 -2.85 -1.60
CA GLY A 25 -9.04 -2.68 -2.49
C GLY A 25 -9.47 -2.24 -3.89
N ARG A 26 -10.47 -2.94 -4.45
CA ARG A 26 -11.04 -2.70 -5.79
C ARG A 26 -11.79 -1.39 -5.91
N ASP A 27 -12.71 -1.15 -4.97
CA ASP A 27 -13.45 0.10 -4.92
C ASP A 27 -13.11 0.86 -3.65
N PHE A 28 -12.20 1.83 -3.79
CA PHE A 28 -11.80 2.72 -2.71
C PHE A 28 -12.98 3.50 -2.11
N ARG A 29 -14.11 3.63 -2.84
CA ARG A 29 -15.33 4.28 -2.33
C ARG A 29 -15.94 3.55 -1.14
N LEU A 30 -15.64 2.26 -0.99
CA LEU A 30 -16.05 1.44 0.15
C LEU A 30 -15.24 1.75 1.41
N ALA A 31 -14.12 2.46 1.31
CA ALA A 31 -13.34 2.97 2.43
C ALA A 31 -13.96 4.25 3.02
N HIS A 32 -15.25 4.18 3.41
CA HIS A 32 -15.99 5.34 3.91
C HIS A 32 -15.31 6.08 5.08
N PRO A 33 -14.72 5.41 6.10
CA PRO A 33 -14.01 6.10 7.16
C PRO A 33 -12.86 6.96 6.63
N LEU A 34 -11.99 6.42 5.80
CA LEU A 34 -10.89 7.16 5.15
C LEU A 34 -11.40 8.34 4.33
N LEU A 35 -12.40 8.12 3.47
CA LEU A 35 -12.92 9.18 2.62
C LEU A 35 -13.57 10.32 3.42
N LYS A 36 -14.23 9.98 4.52
CA LYS A 36 -14.86 10.97 5.39
C LYS A 36 -13.81 11.77 6.16
N GLN A 37 -12.82 11.10 6.75
CA GLN A 37 -11.85 11.76 7.62
C GLN A 37 -10.77 12.50 6.82
N CYS A 38 -10.48 12.07 5.59
CA CYS A 38 -9.50 12.71 4.71
C CYS A 38 -10.12 13.58 3.60
N ASP A 39 -11.39 13.96 3.66
CA ASP A 39 -12.07 14.65 2.54
C ASP A 39 -11.32 15.91 2.06
N LYS A 40 -10.85 16.75 3.00
CA LYS A 40 -10.13 17.98 2.68
C LYS A 40 -8.78 17.69 2.04
N GLU A 41 -8.05 16.72 2.59
CA GLU A 41 -6.74 16.29 2.13
C GLU A 41 -6.82 15.63 0.75
N LEU A 42 -7.82 14.78 0.53
CA LEU A 42 -8.08 14.14 -0.77
C LEU A 42 -8.26 15.17 -1.88
N GLN A 43 -9.01 16.24 -1.61
CA GLN A 43 -9.23 17.33 -2.56
C GLN A 43 -7.95 18.18 -2.75
N ALA A 44 -7.32 18.60 -1.65
CA ALA A 44 -6.15 19.48 -1.68
C ALA A 44 -4.94 18.85 -2.38
N TYR A 45 -4.71 17.56 -2.14
CA TYR A 45 -3.57 16.81 -2.70
C TYR A 45 -3.91 16.07 -4.00
N ARG A 46 -5.16 16.18 -4.48
CA ARG A 46 -5.66 15.53 -5.71
C ARG A 46 -5.51 14.01 -5.68
N CYS A 47 -5.82 13.43 -4.53
CA CYS A 47 -5.74 11.99 -4.28
C CYS A 47 -7.04 11.24 -4.56
N ILE A 48 -7.86 11.74 -5.49
CA ILE A 48 -9.05 11.05 -5.98
C ILE A 48 -8.72 10.47 -7.37
N PRO A 49 -8.81 9.13 -7.55
CA PRO A 49 -8.52 8.50 -8.84
C PRO A 49 -9.46 9.05 -9.92
N GLN A 50 -8.88 9.43 -11.06
CA GLN A 50 -9.65 9.89 -12.22
C GLN A 50 -10.18 8.70 -13.03
N PRO A 51 -11.32 8.85 -13.74
CA PRO A 51 -11.78 7.84 -14.69
C PRO A 51 -10.69 7.54 -15.73
N GLY A 52 -10.31 6.27 -15.88
CA GLY A 52 -9.25 5.84 -16.82
C GLY A 52 -7.82 5.83 -16.25
N PHE A 53 -7.64 6.03 -14.95
CA PHE A 53 -6.33 5.86 -14.29
C PHE A 53 -6.01 4.37 -14.10
N GLU A 54 -5.62 3.70 -15.17
CA GLU A 54 -5.32 2.26 -15.17
C GLU A 54 -3.80 2.04 -15.09
N LYS A 55 -3.30 1.86 -13.87
CA LYS A 55 -2.03 1.11 -13.67
C LYS A 55 -2.32 -0.28 -13.10
N SER A 56 -3.19 -0.40 -12.10
CA SER A 56 -3.92 -1.64 -11.76
C SER A 56 -5.41 -1.33 -11.79
N LEU A 57 -6.17 -2.03 -12.61
CA LEU A 57 -7.64 -1.90 -12.70
C LEU A 57 -8.37 -2.19 -11.37
N GLN A 58 -7.65 -2.71 -10.36
CA GLN A 58 -8.26 -3.42 -9.23
C GLN A 58 -7.77 -2.94 -7.85
N PHE A 59 -6.92 -1.90 -7.74
CA PHE A 59 -6.41 -1.41 -6.45
C PHE A 59 -6.41 0.11 -6.28
N HIS A 60 -7.55 0.74 -6.56
CA HIS A 60 -7.72 2.18 -6.36
C HIS A 60 -7.39 2.62 -4.93
N LEU A 61 -7.69 1.80 -3.92
CA LEU A 61 -7.43 2.16 -2.52
C LEU A 61 -5.93 2.26 -2.23
N SER A 62 -5.10 1.37 -2.79
CA SER A 62 -3.64 1.44 -2.65
C SER A 62 -3.08 2.73 -3.23
N TRP A 63 -3.60 3.17 -4.38
CA TRP A 63 -3.21 4.45 -4.98
C TRP A 63 -3.60 5.63 -4.09
N VAL A 64 -4.84 5.63 -3.56
CA VAL A 64 -5.34 6.71 -2.69
C VAL A 64 -4.47 6.84 -1.44
N VAL A 65 -4.20 5.72 -0.76
CA VAL A 65 -3.37 5.70 0.45
C VAL A 65 -1.95 6.19 0.14
N LEU A 66 -1.32 5.69 -0.93
CA LEU A 66 0.01 6.12 -1.34
C LEU A 66 0.06 7.62 -1.70
N CYS A 67 -0.97 8.12 -2.38
CA CYS A 67 -1.07 9.54 -2.72
C CYS A 67 -1.15 10.41 -1.45
N LEU A 68 -1.98 10.02 -0.48
CA LEU A 68 -2.10 10.73 0.78
C LEU A 68 -0.79 10.69 1.58
N GLU A 69 -0.09 9.54 1.63
CA GLU A 69 1.21 9.40 2.29
C GLU A 69 2.27 10.34 1.66
N ASN A 70 2.34 10.37 0.33
CA ASN A 70 3.18 11.31 -0.40
C ASN A 70 2.78 12.78 -0.13
N GLY A 71 1.48 13.04 0.02
CA GLY A 71 0.94 14.34 0.42
C GLY A 71 1.45 14.79 1.80
N ILE A 72 1.50 13.89 2.78
CA ILE A 72 2.08 14.17 4.11
C ILE A 72 3.57 14.52 3.98
N HIS A 73 4.33 13.73 3.22
CA HIS A 73 5.75 14.00 3.03
C HIS A 73 5.98 15.37 2.36
N PHE A 74 5.19 15.69 1.33
CA PHE A 74 5.24 16.99 0.66
C PHE A 74 4.88 18.14 1.60
N TYR A 75 3.83 17.98 2.41
CA TYR A 75 3.44 18.97 3.43
C TYR A 75 4.58 19.24 4.42
N ASN A 76 5.12 18.19 5.01
CA ASN A 76 6.18 18.29 6.02
C ASN A 76 7.45 18.94 5.45
N GLN A 77 7.82 18.60 4.22
CA GLN A 77 8.95 19.20 3.53
C GLN A 77 8.76 20.72 3.36
N GLN A 78 7.60 21.13 2.84
CA GLN A 78 7.30 22.54 2.60
C GLN A 78 7.21 23.35 3.90
N GLU A 79 6.60 22.79 4.95
CA GLU A 79 6.54 23.45 6.26
C GLU A 79 7.93 23.61 6.89
N HIS A 80 8.80 22.60 6.74
CA HIS A 80 10.19 22.71 7.19
C HIS A 80 10.95 23.81 6.46
N GLU A 81 10.84 23.88 5.13
CA GLU A 81 11.45 24.95 4.32
C GLU A 81 10.91 26.33 4.72
N ARG A 82 9.59 26.44 4.96
CA ARG A 82 8.95 27.67 5.42
C ARG A 82 9.45 28.12 6.78
N GLN A 83 9.57 27.19 7.73
CA GLN A 83 10.10 27.48 9.07
C GLN A 83 11.58 27.85 9.04
N GLN A 84 12.37 27.28 8.13
CA GLN A 84 13.77 27.65 7.93
C GLN A 84 13.89 29.06 7.34
N ALA A 85 13.14 29.37 6.28
CA ALA A 85 13.12 30.70 5.68
C ALA A 85 12.65 31.80 6.65
N ALA A 86 11.75 31.47 7.59
CA ALA A 86 11.31 32.41 8.62
C ALA A 86 12.40 32.74 9.67
N LYS A 87 13.44 31.89 9.80
CA LYS A 87 14.56 32.10 10.72
C LYS A 87 15.75 32.80 10.07
N ASP A 88 15.83 32.81 8.75
CA ASP A 88 16.89 33.47 7.99
C ASP A 88 16.44 34.89 7.58
N GLU A 89 17.03 35.89 8.22
CA GLU A 89 16.73 37.31 7.97
C GLU A 89 17.02 37.74 6.51
N ASN A 90 17.86 36.99 5.79
CA ASN A 90 18.20 37.25 4.39
C ASN A 90 17.43 36.36 3.41
N ALA A 91 16.49 35.53 3.89
CA ALA A 91 15.74 34.64 3.01
C ALA A 91 14.91 35.42 1.98
N PRO A 92 14.88 34.98 0.72
CA PRO A 92 14.06 35.62 -0.30
C PRO A 92 12.56 35.50 0.07
N LYS A 93 11.84 36.62 -0.04
CA LYS A 93 10.38 36.65 0.13
C LYS A 93 9.72 35.85 -0.99
N LYS A 94 9.42 34.58 -0.72
CA LYS A 94 8.71 33.68 -1.63
C LYS A 94 7.26 33.48 -1.19
N GLN A 95 6.37 33.39 -2.16
CA GLN A 95 4.98 32.98 -1.92
C GLN A 95 4.93 31.47 -1.66
N TRP A 96 4.40 31.09 -0.50
CA TRP A 96 4.17 29.68 -0.14
C TRP A 96 2.80 29.22 -0.65
N PRO A 97 2.68 27.95 -1.11
CA PRO A 97 1.40 27.38 -1.47
C PRO A 97 0.49 27.30 -0.23
N ASN A 98 -0.82 27.48 -0.43
CA ASN A 98 -1.81 27.22 0.62
C ASN A 98 -1.96 25.71 0.78
N LEU A 99 -1.14 25.14 1.66
CA LEU A 99 -1.14 23.71 1.97
C LEU A 99 -2.18 23.39 3.04
N VAL A 100 -2.82 22.23 2.91
CA VAL A 100 -3.79 21.73 3.88
C VAL A 100 -3.06 20.80 4.84
N VAL A 101 -3.12 21.12 6.14
CA VAL A 101 -2.56 20.24 7.18
C VAL A 101 -3.35 18.93 7.23
N PHE A 102 -2.65 17.81 7.33
CA PHE A 102 -3.28 16.52 7.56
C PHE A 102 -3.80 16.42 9.00
N SER A 103 -5.10 16.18 9.13
CA SER A 103 -5.77 15.91 10.40
C SER A 103 -5.27 14.60 11.02
N ASP A 104 -5.33 14.49 12.35
CA ASP A 104 -4.93 13.27 13.05
C ASP A 104 -5.92 12.13 12.77
N GLU A 105 -7.18 12.44 12.54
CA GLU A 105 -8.20 11.50 12.09
C GLU A 105 -7.87 10.94 10.71
N CYS A 106 -7.46 11.79 9.75
CA CYS A 106 -7.04 11.31 8.44
C CYS A 106 -5.80 10.41 8.53
N LYS A 107 -4.77 10.83 9.28
CA LYS A 107 -3.56 10.00 9.51
C LYS A 107 -3.91 8.65 10.12
N HIS A 108 -4.84 8.62 11.07
CA HIS A 108 -5.29 7.38 11.70
C HIS A 108 -5.94 6.44 10.68
N GLU A 109 -6.85 6.95 9.84
CA GLU A 109 -7.48 6.14 8.81
C GLU A 109 -6.45 5.65 7.77
N MET A 110 -5.55 6.52 7.32
CA MET A 110 -4.46 6.11 6.41
C MET A 110 -3.65 4.94 6.98
N PHE A 111 -3.26 5.04 8.26
CA PHE A 111 -2.53 3.99 8.95
C PHE A 111 -3.35 2.70 9.08
N SER A 112 -4.63 2.81 9.47
CA SER A 112 -5.57 1.70 9.58
C SER A 112 -5.72 0.95 8.24
N HIS A 113 -5.77 1.69 7.14
CA HIS A 113 -5.83 1.12 5.79
C HIS A 113 -4.51 0.46 5.36
N ARG A 114 -3.36 1.07 5.69
CA ARG A 114 -2.05 0.45 5.46
C ARG A 114 -1.91 -0.86 6.25
N GLU A 115 -2.29 -0.86 7.53
CA GLU A 115 -2.27 -2.05 8.38
C GLU A 115 -3.16 -3.16 7.81
N MET A 116 -4.38 -2.81 7.38
CA MET A 116 -5.27 -3.75 6.72
C MET A 116 -4.62 -4.40 5.48
N MET A 117 -3.97 -3.62 4.61
CA MET A 117 -3.33 -4.18 3.42
C MET A 117 -2.18 -5.13 3.76
N VAL A 118 -1.37 -4.78 4.76
CA VAL A 118 -0.28 -5.63 5.23
C VAL A 118 -0.81 -6.92 5.85
N GLN A 119 -1.88 -6.85 6.64
CA GLN A 119 -2.48 -8.03 7.29
C GLN A 119 -3.09 -9.00 6.29
N GLU A 120 -3.81 -8.48 5.29
CA GLU A 120 -4.58 -9.28 4.31
C GLU A 120 -3.77 -9.72 3.10
N PHE A 121 -2.97 -8.82 2.53
CA PHE A 121 -2.26 -9.05 1.26
C PHE A 121 -0.76 -9.24 1.44
N ARG A 122 -0.22 -9.01 2.65
CA ARG A 122 1.23 -9.08 2.94
C ARG A 122 2.07 -8.11 2.11
N MET A 123 1.49 -7.01 1.68
CA MET A 123 2.18 -6.00 0.88
C MET A 123 1.70 -4.58 1.17
N GLY A 124 2.60 -3.62 1.00
CA GLY A 124 2.30 -2.20 1.06
C GLY A 124 1.77 -1.65 -0.27
N PRO A 125 1.23 -0.42 -0.26
CA PRO A 125 0.71 0.25 -1.46
C PRO A 125 1.75 0.35 -2.59
N GLU A 126 3.03 0.47 -2.25
CA GLU A 126 4.14 0.68 -3.18
C GLU A 126 4.34 -0.52 -4.10
N VAL A 127 4.23 -1.75 -3.58
CA VAL A 127 4.35 -2.98 -4.39
C VAL A 127 3.18 -3.09 -5.34
N VAL A 128 1.96 -2.83 -4.85
CA VAL A 128 0.74 -2.87 -5.67
C VAL A 128 0.84 -1.89 -6.84
N MET A 129 1.32 -0.68 -6.58
CA MET A 129 1.43 0.37 -7.60
C MET A 129 2.57 0.14 -8.60
N ASN A 130 3.69 -0.43 -8.17
CA ASN A 130 4.87 -0.63 -9.02
C ASN A 130 4.90 -1.98 -9.73
N CYS A 131 4.07 -2.95 -9.29
CA CYS A 131 3.94 -4.28 -9.90
C CYS A 131 2.58 -4.51 -10.57
N ALA A 132 1.80 -3.45 -10.76
CA ALA A 132 0.42 -3.56 -11.20
C ALA A 132 0.22 -4.38 -12.49
N THR A 133 1.08 -4.14 -13.48
CA THR A 133 1.07 -4.87 -14.77
C THR A 133 1.42 -6.34 -14.59
N GLU A 134 2.41 -6.64 -13.76
CA GLU A 134 2.87 -8.01 -13.51
C GLU A 134 1.85 -8.79 -12.68
N ILE A 135 1.21 -8.12 -11.73
CA ILE A 135 0.12 -8.70 -10.92
C ILE A 135 -1.01 -9.14 -11.83
N ASP A 136 -1.47 -8.23 -12.71
CA ASP A 136 -2.55 -8.49 -13.66
C ASP A 136 -2.20 -9.60 -14.66
N LYS A 137 -0.98 -9.57 -15.20
CA LYS A 137 -0.55 -10.48 -16.26
C LYS A 137 -0.15 -11.87 -15.79
N TYR A 138 0.42 -11.98 -14.59
CA TYR A 138 1.10 -13.20 -14.14
C TYR A 138 0.56 -13.77 -12.83
N CYS A 139 0.14 -12.91 -11.89
CA CYS A 139 -0.06 -13.31 -10.50
C CYS A 139 -1.51 -13.36 -10.04
N SER A 140 -2.45 -13.11 -10.95
CA SER A 140 -3.86 -13.26 -10.65
C SER A 140 -4.65 -13.77 -11.86
N PRO A 141 -5.39 -14.88 -11.73
CA PRO A 141 -6.31 -15.31 -12.78
C PRO A 141 -7.49 -14.34 -12.96
N LYS A 142 -7.72 -13.44 -11.99
CA LYS A 142 -8.77 -12.41 -12.02
C LYS A 142 -8.22 -10.99 -12.25
N GLY A 143 -6.89 -10.82 -12.28
CA GLY A 143 -6.20 -9.52 -12.30
C GLY A 143 -6.18 -8.77 -10.93
N ASP A 144 -6.50 -9.47 -9.84
CA ASP A 144 -6.68 -8.93 -8.48
C ASP A 144 -5.54 -9.36 -7.52
N LEU A 145 -5.38 -8.69 -6.37
CA LEU A 145 -4.46 -9.16 -5.32
C LEU A 145 -5.03 -10.41 -4.66
N GLU A 146 -4.21 -11.44 -4.65
CA GLU A 146 -4.48 -12.65 -3.89
C GLU A 146 -4.07 -12.44 -2.43
N THR A 147 -4.94 -12.89 -1.53
CA THR A 147 -4.75 -12.77 -0.07
C THR A 147 -3.62 -13.67 0.42
N GLU A 148 -3.25 -13.50 1.70
CA GLU A 148 -2.25 -14.32 2.39
C GLU A 148 -0.84 -14.26 1.77
N GLY A 149 -0.55 -13.24 0.96
CA GLY A 149 0.77 -13.05 0.36
C GLY A 149 1.05 -13.90 -0.88
N LYS A 150 0.01 -14.55 -1.45
CA LYS A 150 0.13 -15.33 -2.71
C LYS A 150 0.65 -14.48 -3.87
N THR A 151 0.20 -13.22 -3.98
CA THR A 151 0.70 -12.31 -5.01
C THR A 151 2.17 -11.98 -4.81
N VAL A 152 2.64 -11.74 -3.58
CA VAL A 152 4.07 -11.50 -3.30
C VAL A 152 4.91 -12.71 -3.70
N HIS A 153 4.46 -13.93 -3.38
CA HIS A 153 5.15 -15.16 -3.76
C HIS A 153 5.24 -15.34 -5.26
N CYS A 154 4.15 -15.09 -5.98
CA CYS A 154 4.18 -15.13 -7.43
C CYS A 154 5.18 -14.13 -8.02
N LEU A 155 5.17 -12.89 -7.53
CA LEU A 155 6.14 -11.87 -7.96
C LEU A 155 7.59 -12.32 -7.67
N MET A 156 7.85 -12.91 -6.51
CA MET A 156 9.17 -13.45 -6.16
C MET A 156 9.61 -14.58 -7.09
N ALA A 157 8.71 -15.49 -7.47
CA ALA A 157 8.99 -16.54 -8.44
C ALA A 157 9.35 -15.93 -9.82
N HIS A 158 8.61 -14.92 -10.27
CA HIS A 158 8.91 -14.20 -11.51
C HIS A 158 10.18 -13.34 -11.46
N ALA A 159 10.59 -12.88 -10.27
CA ALA A 159 11.84 -12.16 -10.08
C ALA A 159 13.07 -13.07 -10.28
N GLN A 160 12.92 -14.39 -10.11
CA GLN A 160 13.98 -15.39 -10.28
C GLN A 160 13.97 -16.07 -11.66
N GLU A 161 12.99 -15.74 -12.50
CA GLU A 161 12.83 -16.32 -13.84
C GLU A 161 13.97 -15.89 -14.77
N ARG A 162 14.52 -16.84 -15.53
CA ARG A 162 15.64 -16.60 -16.46
C ARG A 162 15.17 -16.20 -17.85
N ASN A 163 13.89 -16.44 -18.16
CA ASN A 163 13.27 -16.03 -19.41
C ASN A 163 12.92 -14.53 -19.38
N GLU A 164 13.64 -13.71 -20.14
CA GLU A 164 13.46 -12.24 -20.22
C GLU A 164 12.00 -11.82 -20.49
N GLN A 165 11.24 -12.60 -21.26
CA GLN A 165 9.84 -12.30 -21.59
C GLN A 165 8.84 -12.53 -20.44
N LYS A 166 9.29 -13.16 -19.35
CA LYS A 166 8.51 -13.40 -18.11
C LYS A 166 9.12 -12.71 -16.88
N THR A 167 10.12 -11.85 -17.10
CA THR A 167 10.73 -11.08 -16.01
C THR A 167 9.88 -9.87 -15.63
N LEU A 168 9.95 -9.50 -14.36
CA LEU A 168 9.32 -8.29 -13.84
C LEU A 168 9.91 -7.01 -14.49
N THR A 169 9.20 -5.90 -14.50
CA THR A 169 9.82 -4.60 -14.80
C THR A 169 10.81 -4.19 -13.71
N GLN A 170 11.72 -3.27 -14.03
CA GLN A 170 12.67 -2.78 -13.03
C GLN A 170 11.98 -2.07 -11.86
N GLN A 171 10.88 -1.36 -12.12
CA GLN A 171 10.07 -0.72 -11.07
C GLN A 171 9.50 -1.76 -10.11
N CYS A 172 8.88 -2.82 -10.64
CA CYS A 172 8.37 -3.90 -9.83
C CYS A 172 9.49 -4.63 -9.06
N ARG A 173 10.62 -4.94 -9.71
CA ARG A 173 11.76 -5.58 -9.04
C ARG A 173 12.26 -4.78 -7.84
N ASN A 174 12.43 -3.46 -8.00
CA ASN A 174 12.93 -2.62 -6.92
C ASN A 174 11.92 -2.59 -5.75
N ALA A 175 10.63 -2.38 -6.03
CA ALA A 175 9.60 -2.37 -5.00
C ALA A 175 9.50 -3.71 -4.26
N LEU A 176 9.62 -4.83 -4.98
CA LEU A 176 9.63 -6.17 -4.39
C LEU A 176 10.88 -6.41 -3.53
N GLN A 177 12.06 -5.98 -3.99
CA GLN A 177 13.29 -6.08 -3.22
C GLN A 177 13.20 -5.28 -1.92
N ASP A 178 12.64 -4.08 -1.96
CA ASP A 178 12.48 -3.25 -0.77
C ASP A 178 11.49 -3.86 0.22
N LEU A 179 10.38 -4.45 -0.27
CA LEU A 179 9.46 -5.21 0.58
C LEU A 179 10.18 -6.39 1.27
N VAL A 180 10.93 -7.19 0.52
CA VAL A 180 11.63 -8.37 1.07
C VAL A 180 12.68 -7.97 2.11
N LYS A 181 13.41 -6.87 1.87
CA LYS A 181 14.37 -6.32 2.85
C LYS A 181 13.69 -5.87 4.13
N VAL A 182 12.58 -5.14 4.02
CA VAL A 182 11.84 -4.62 5.20
C VAL A 182 11.20 -5.74 6.00
N ALA A 183 10.69 -6.78 5.33
CA ALA A 183 10.07 -7.92 5.98
C ALA A 183 11.07 -8.92 6.60
N ASP A 184 12.38 -8.80 6.30
CA ASP A 184 13.45 -9.71 6.74
C ASP A 184 13.13 -11.21 6.50
N ILE A 185 12.44 -11.52 5.41
CA ILE A 185 12.01 -12.89 5.07
C ILE A 185 13.21 -13.84 4.93
N GLY A 186 14.38 -13.31 4.53
CA GLY A 186 15.62 -14.08 4.41
C GLY A 186 16.20 -14.55 5.74
N SER A 187 15.97 -13.84 6.84
CA SER A 187 16.51 -14.19 8.16
C SER A 187 15.45 -14.74 9.11
N ASN A 188 14.17 -14.47 8.85
CA ASN A 188 13.06 -14.89 9.69
C ASN A 188 11.90 -15.49 8.87
N TYR A 189 11.96 -16.80 8.61
CA TYR A 189 10.92 -17.52 7.86
C TYR A 189 9.53 -17.49 8.52
N GLN A 190 9.40 -17.08 9.79
CA GLN A 190 8.12 -17.04 10.52
C GLN A 190 7.27 -15.81 10.17
N VAL A 191 7.88 -14.78 9.58
CA VAL A 191 7.15 -13.56 9.15
C VAL A 191 6.32 -13.79 7.89
N ASP A 192 6.64 -14.84 7.16
CA ASP A 192 5.98 -15.24 5.92
C ASP A 192 5.10 -16.48 6.16
N LYS A 193 3.77 -16.29 6.14
CA LYS A 193 2.80 -17.38 6.42
C LYS A 193 2.86 -18.50 5.37
N VAL A 194 3.20 -18.20 4.11
CA VAL A 194 3.24 -19.19 3.01
C VAL A 194 4.53 -19.99 3.08
N LEU A 195 5.66 -19.32 3.31
CA LEU A 195 6.95 -19.97 3.53
C LEU A 195 6.91 -20.81 4.81
N TYR A 196 6.37 -20.28 5.91
CA TYR A 196 6.17 -21.05 7.14
C TYR A 196 5.33 -22.30 6.90
N ALA A 197 4.21 -22.20 6.16
CA ALA A 197 3.37 -23.36 5.84
C ALA A 197 4.12 -24.40 4.99
N SER A 198 4.92 -23.94 4.01
CA SER A 198 5.68 -24.81 3.10
C SER A 198 6.87 -25.47 3.80
N CYS A 199 7.50 -24.78 4.74
CA CYS A 199 8.62 -25.29 5.53
C CYS A 199 8.19 -26.04 6.79
N ARG A 200 6.91 -26.00 7.19
CA ARG A 200 6.42 -26.62 8.44
C ARG A 200 6.68 -28.13 8.53
N GLU A 201 6.71 -28.83 7.40
CA GLU A 201 7.00 -30.27 7.37
C GLU A 201 8.50 -30.59 7.43
N LEU A 202 9.36 -29.56 7.33
CA LEU A 202 10.82 -29.68 7.35
C LEU A 202 11.44 -29.28 8.70
N ILE A 203 10.62 -28.87 9.68
CA ILE A 203 11.01 -28.40 11.02
C ILE A 203 10.36 -29.30 12.07
#